data_AF-O68394-F1
#
_entry.id   AF-O68394-F1
#
_cell.length_a   1.000
_cell.length_b   1.000
_cell.length_c   1.000
_cell.angle_alpha   90.00
_cell.angle_beta   90.00
_cell.angle_gamma   90.00
#
_symmetry.space_group_name_H-M   'P 1'
#
loop_
_entity.id
_entity.type
_entity.pdbx_description
1 polymer ?
#
loop_
_entity_poly.entity_id
_entity_poly.type
_entity_poly.pdbx_seq_one_letter_code
_entity_poly.pdbx_strand_id
1 'polypeptide(L)' 'MGTTTCKQCANFFPVPKDADDYEAGKADCVREKEDEKGKYWLSKPIFENSAQCEAFQTKR' A
#
# COMPACT_ATOMS: atom_id res chain seq x y z
N MET A 1 -23.48 -1.72 -1.17
CA MET A 1 -22.37 -0.74 -1.29
C MET A 1 -21.11 -1.47 -0.86
N GLY A 2 -20.28 -1.89 -1.82
CA GLY A 2 -19.06 -2.66 -1.50
C GLY A 2 -18.06 -1.77 -0.76
N THR A 3 -17.55 -2.24 0.37
CA THR A 3 -16.49 -1.55 1.12
C THR A 3 -15.19 -1.63 0.31
N THR A 4 -14.75 -0.49 -0.21
CA THR A 4 -13.46 -0.40 -0.92
C THR A 4 -12.34 -0.42 0.11
N THR A 5 -11.38 -1.34 -0.04
CA THR A 5 -10.25 -1.49 0.88
C THR A 5 -8.93 -1.16 0.20
N CYS A 6 -7.88 -0.95 1.00
CA CYS A 6 -6.53 -0.74 0.49
C CYS A 6 -6.04 -1.85 -0.44
N LYS A 7 -6.55 -3.09 -0.35
CA LYS A 7 -6.19 -4.19 -1.28
C LYS A 7 -6.40 -3.83 -2.75
N GLN A 8 -7.38 -2.97 -3.02
CA GLN A 8 -7.77 -2.51 -4.36
C GLN A 8 -6.97 -1.28 -4.82
N CYS A 9 -6.08 -0.74 -3.98
CA CYS A 9 -5.27 0.43 -4.26
C CYS A 9 -4.01 0.07 -5.06
N ALA A 10 -3.62 0.88 -6.06
CA ALA A 10 -2.38 0.76 -6.82
C ALA A 10 -1.13 0.85 -5.93
N ASN A 11 -1.25 1.50 -4.76
CA ASN A 11 -0.18 1.64 -3.78
C ASN A 11 -0.05 0.41 -2.84
N PHE A 12 -0.87 -0.64 -3.01
CA PHE A 12 -0.86 -1.83 -2.15
C PHE A 12 0.09 -2.89 -2.66
N PHE A 13 1.16 -3.14 -1.91
CA PHE A 13 2.18 -4.14 -2.19
C PHE A 13 2.19 -5.21 -1.09
N PRO A 14 1.66 -6.42 -1.32
CA PRO A 14 1.62 -7.47 -0.30
C PRO A 14 3.03 -7.89 0.11
N VAL A 15 3.21 -8.13 1.41
CA VAL A 15 4.49 -8.66 1.93
C VAL A 15 4.66 -10.11 1.44
N PRO A 16 5.77 -10.46 0.78
CA PRO A 16 6.04 -11.84 0.35
C PRO A 16 6.10 -12.82 1.51
N LYS A 17 5.72 -14.09 1.29
CA LYS A 17 5.67 -15.14 2.33
C LYS A 17 7.02 -15.48 2.94
N ASP A 18 8.09 -15.23 2.20
CA ASP A 18 9.48 -15.48 2.54
C ASP A 18 10.19 -14.26 3.14
N ALA A 19 9.48 -13.13 3.30
CA ALA A 19 10.01 -11.98 4.02
C ALA A 19 9.97 -12.21 5.54
N ASP A 20 10.98 -11.69 6.24
CA ASP A 20 11.11 -11.81 7.70
C ASP A 20 9.92 -11.22 8.47
N ASP A 21 9.23 -10.25 7.88
CA ASP A 21 8.11 -9.53 8.47
C ASP A 21 6.74 -9.94 7.89
N TYR A 22 6.67 -11.10 7.21
CA TYR A 22 5.44 -11.62 6.66
C TYR A 22 4.36 -11.86 7.74
N GLU A 23 3.16 -11.37 7.44
CA GLU A 23 1.93 -11.71 8.15
C GLU A 23 0.79 -11.83 7.13
N ALA A 24 -0.16 -12.73 7.38
CA ALA A 24 -1.27 -12.96 6.45
C ALA A 24 -2.08 -11.67 6.21
N GLY A 25 -2.16 -11.25 4.94
CA GLY A 25 -2.88 -10.03 4.55
C GLY A 25 -2.13 -8.72 4.79
N LYS A 26 -0.89 -8.78 5.31
CA LYS A 26 -0.02 -7.60 5.46
C LYS A 26 0.51 -7.13 4.11
N ALA A 27 0.63 -5.82 3.99
CA ALA A 27 1.15 -5.14 2.82
C ALA A 27 1.81 -3.81 3.21
N ASP A 28 2.56 -3.24 2.29
CA ASP A 28 3.03 -1.87 2.36
C ASP A 28 2.22 -0.97 1.43
N CYS A 29 1.86 0.20 1.95
CA CYS A 29 1.35 1.33 1.17
C CYS A 29 2.54 2.13 0.65
N VAL A 30 2.98 1.83 -0.58
CA VAL A 30 4.15 2.45 -1.18
C VAL A 30 3.72 3.59 -2.10
N ARG A 31 4.26 4.79 -1.89
CA ARG A 31 3.96 5.98 -2.70
C ARG A 31 5.23 6.70 -3.13
N GLU A 32 5.35 6.94 -4.42
CA GLU A 32 6.38 7.81 -4.98
C GLU A 32 6.09 9.28 -4.62
N LYS A 33 7.14 10.01 -4.28
CA LYS A 33 7.18 11.44 -4.04
C LYS A 33 8.41 12.02 -4.74
N GLU A 34 8.35 13.31 -5.03
CA GLU A 34 9.43 14.04 -5.67
C GLU A 34 9.57 15.40 -4.98
N ASP A 35 10.80 15.74 -4.62
CA ASP A 35 11.17 17.05 -4.09
C ASP A 35 12.40 17.61 -4.83
N GLU A 36 12.95 18.73 -4.38
CA GLU A 36 14.10 19.39 -4.99
C GLU A 36 15.37 18.50 -5.05
N LYS A 37 15.44 17.42 -4.26
CA LYS A 37 16.55 16.47 -4.21
C LYS A 37 16.32 15.26 -5.13
N GLY A 38 15.10 15.07 -5.62
CA GLY A 38 14.72 14.00 -6.54
C GLY A 38 13.58 13.13 -6.02
N LYS A 39 13.49 11.92 -6.58
CA LYS A 39 12.42 10.96 -6.26
C LYS A 39 12.75 10.13 -5.04
N TYR A 40 11.75 9.90 -4.21
CA TYR A 40 11.82 9.03 -3.05
C TYR A 40 10.49 8.30 -2.84
N TRP A 41 10.52 7.21 -2.08
CA TRP A 41 9.34 6.40 -1.79
C TRP A 41 9.03 6.43 -0.31
N LEU A 42 7.77 6.69 0.01
CA LEU A 42 7.23 6.48 1.35
C LEU A 42 6.69 5.05 1.43
N SER A 43 6.96 4.36 2.54
CA SER A 43 6.33 3.08 2.87
C SER A 43 5.60 3.20 4.21
N LYS A 44 4.41 2.60 4.30
CA LYS A 44 3.62 2.47 5.53
C LYS A 44 3.01 1.08 5.60
N PRO A 45 3.18 0.33 6.70
CA PRO A 45 2.55 -0.97 6.86
C PRO A 45 1.02 -0.82 6.97
N ILE A 46 0.31 -1.69 6.26
CA ILE A 46 -1.15 -1.77 6.20
C ILE A 46 -1.59 -3.24 6.08
N PHE A 47 -2.90 -3.47 6.17
CA PHE A 47 -3.51 -4.78 5.92
C PHE A 47 -4.52 -4.70 4.78
N GLU A 48 -4.82 -5.84 4.14
CA GLU A 48 -5.74 -5.93 3.01
C GLU A 48 -7.17 -5.44 3.29
N ASN A 49 -7.60 -5.50 4.55
CA ASN A 49 -8.90 -5.03 5.03
C ASN A 49 -8.88 -3.59 5.54
N SER A 50 -7.71 -2.91 5.49
CA SER A 50 -7.61 -1.51 5.88
C SER A 50 -8.54 -0.65 5.01
N ALA A 51 -9.27 0.27 5.65
CA ALA A 51 -10.13 1.22 4.94
C ALA A 51 -9.32 2.07 3.95
N GLN A 52 -9.94 2.42 2.82
CA GLN A 52 -9.34 3.34 1.86
C GLN A 52 -9.03 4.71 2.51
N CYS A 53 -8.05 5.42 1.95
CA CYS A 53 -7.65 6.74 2.41
C CYS A 53 -7.74 7.77 1.27
N GLU A 54 -7.42 9.02 1.58
CA GLU A 54 -7.38 10.13 0.61
C GLU A 54 -6.41 9.91 -0.56
N ALA A 55 -5.39 9.07 -0.38
CA ALA A 55 -4.41 8.73 -1.40
C ALA A 55 -4.78 7.45 -2.18
N PHE A 56 -6.01 6.95 -2.03
CA PHE A 56 -6.48 5.76 -2.73
C PHE A 56 -6.49 5.99 -4.25
N GLN A 57 -5.92 5.04 -4.97
CA GLN A 57 -5.95 4.99 -6.43
C GLN A 57 -6.33 3.58 -6.84
N THR A 58 -7.44 3.39 -7.55
CA THR A 58 -7.86 2.06 -8.02
C THR A 58 -6.76 1.43 -8.89
N LYS A 59 -6.45 0.16 -8.65
CA LYS A 59 -5.62 -0.65 -9.57
C LYS A 59 -6.23 -0.63 -10.97
N ARG A 60 -5.43 -0.35 -12.00
CA ARG A 60 -5.85 -0.47 -13.40
C ARG A 60 -5.94 -1.92 -13.82
#